data_AF-M2NM28-F1
#
_entry.id   AF-M2NM28-F1
#
_cell.length_a   1.000
_cell.length_b   1.000
_cell.length_c   1.000
_cell.angle_alpha   90.00
_cell.angle_beta   90.00
_cell.angle_gamma   90.00
#
_symmetry.space_group_name_H-M   'P 1'
#
loop_
_entity.id
_entity.type
_entity.pdbx_description
1 polymer ?
#
loop_
_entity_poly.entity_id
_entity_poly.type
_entity_poly.pdbx_seq_one_letter_code
_entity_poly.pdbx_strand_id
1 'polypeptide(L)'
;MVRGVGRVEGVLLAVVVLTALVVTGIQAKSPGTWLLEVVWVMIGLPLVVALRGRFPLTRLLCWLLVFHAIVLCYGGQYTYTETPVGEWV
;
A
#
# COMPACT_ATOMS: atom_id res chain seq x y z
N MET A 1 23.59 -10.12 7.23
CA MET A 1 22.74 -11.07 6.49
C MET A 1 21.34 -10.49 6.35
N VAL A 2 21.00 -9.95 5.18
CA VAL A 2 19.66 -9.40 4.94
C VAL A 2 18.72 -10.58 4.69
N ARG A 3 17.84 -10.88 5.66
CA ARG A 3 16.84 -11.94 5.50
C ARG A 3 15.78 -11.48 4.50
N GLY A 4 15.44 -12.35 3.56
CA GLY A 4 14.25 -12.18 2.72
C GLY A 4 12.96 -12.40 3.51
N VAL A 5 11.84 -11.93 2.97
CA VAL A 5 10.50 -12.20 3.52
C VAL A 5 10.17 -13.69 3.39
N GLY A 6 9.73 -14.31 4.49
CA GLY A 6 9.21 -15.68 4.46
C GLY A 6 7.89 -15.78 3.70
N ARG A 7 7.52 -16.96 3.17
CA ARG A 7 6.28 -17.13 2.39
C ARG A 7 5.04 -16.64 3.14
N VAL A 8 4.93 -17.00 4.43
CA VAL A 8 3.80 -16.60 5.29
C VAL A 8 3.80 -15.08 5.51
N GLU A 9 4.96 -14.49 5.83
CA GLU A 9 5.08 -13.05 6.01
C GLU A 9 4.69 -12.28 4.73
N GLY A 10 5.12 -12.75 3.55
CA GLY A 10 4.77 -12.11 2.28
C GLY A 10 3.27 -12.16 1.99
N VAL A 11 2.61 -13.27 2.31
CA VAL A 11 1.14 -13.39 2.20
C VAL A 11 0.45 -12.44 3.18
N LEU A 12 0.91 -12.37 4.43
CA LEU A 12 0.35 -11.45 5.43
C LEU A 12 0.48 -9.99 4.98
N LEU A 13 1.65 -9.57 4.50
CA LEU A 13 1.87 -8.22 3.99
C LEU A 13 0.95 -7.91 2.79
N ALA A 14 0.77 -8.85 1.86
CA ALA A 14 -0.13 -8.69 0.73
C ALA A 14 -1.60 -8.58 1.18
N VAL A 15 -2.03 -9.40 2.15
CA VAL A 15 -3.38 -9.33 2.72
C VAL A 15 -3.62 -7.99 3.38
N VAL A 16 -2.66 -7.47 4.16
CA VAL A 16 -2.77 -6.14 4.78
C VAL A 16 -2.98 -5.05 3.73
N VAL A 17 -2.20 -5.06 2.65
CA VAL A 17 -2.35 -4.09 1.55
C VAL A 17 -3.72 -4.23 0.88
N LEU A 18 -4.17 -5.45 0.60
CA LEU A 18 -5.49 -5.69 0.01
C LEU A 18 -6.63 -5.23 0.91
N THR A 19 -6.54 -5.47 2.22
CA THR A 19 -7.52 -4.98 3.18
C THR A 19 -7.54 -3.45 3.22
N ALA A 20 -6.37 -2.80 3.22
CA ALA A 20 -6.28 -1.34 3.18
C ALA A 20 -6.92 -0.76 1.89
N LEU A 21 -6.66 -1.38 0.74
CA LEU A 21 -7.27 -1.02 -0.55
C LEU A 21 -8.80 -1.08 -0.47
N VAL A 22 -9.35 -2.20 0.00
CA VAL A 22 -10.80 -2.39 0.06
C VAL A 22 -11.45 -1.43 1.05
N VAL A 23 -10.89 -1.32 2.27
CA VAL A 23 -11.46 -0.47 3.33
C VAL A 23 -11.43 1.01 2.96
N THR A 24 -10.32 1.48 2.35
CA THR A 24 -10.21 2.89 1.94
C THR A 24 -11.01 3.20 0.69
N GLY A 25 -11.11 2.25 -0.25
CA GLY A 25 -11.94 2.40 -1.44
C GLY A 25 -13.43 2.48 -1.13
N ILE A 26 -13.91 1.72 -0.16
CA ILE A 26 -15.32 1.79 0.30
C ILE A 26 -15.62 3.13 0.99
N GLN A 27 -14.65 3.67 1.73
CA GLN A 27 -14.81 4.93 2.47
C GLN A 27 -14.41 6.17 1.65
N ALA A 28 -13.90 6.00 0.43
CA ALA A 28 -13.37 7.09 -0.38
C ALA A 28 -14.47 8.09 -0.73
N LYS A 29 -14.26 9.35 -0.31
CA LYS A 29 -15.19 10.45 -0.62
C LYS A 29 -15.19 10.84 -2.10
N SER A 30 -14.04 10.70 -2.76
CA SER A 30 -13.88 10.90 -4.21
C SER A 30 -13.23 9.66 -4.83
N PRO A 31 -14.00 8.74 -5.42
CA PRO A 31 -13.46 7.52 -6.02
C PRO A 31 -12.43 7.79 -7.13
N GLY A 32 -12.58 8.90 -7.87
CA GLY A 32 -11.65 9.27 -8.94
C GLY A 32 -10.27 9.68 -8.40
N THR A 33 -10.24 10.51 -7.35
CA THR A 33 -8.98 10.92 -6.70
C THR A 33 -8.32 9.73 -6.00
N TRP A 34 -9.12 8.95 -5.26
CA TRP A 34 -8.65 7.72 -4.61
C TRP A 34 -8.00 6.76 -5.61
N LEU A 35 -8.65 6.54 -6.76
CA LEU A 35 -8.13 5.64 -7.79
C LEU A 35 -6.77 6.10 -8.33
N LEU A 36 -6.60 7.41 -8.57
CA LEU A 36 -5.34 7.97 -9.08
C LEU A 36 -4.17 7.85 -8.09
N GLU A 37 -4.43 7.93 -6.79
CA GLU A 37 -3.40 7.74 -5.77
C GLU A 37 -3.06 6.26 -5.59
N VAL A 38 -4.08 5.41 -5.62
CA VAL A 38 -3.98 4.00 -5.27
C VAL A 38 -3.59 3.11 -6.47
N VAL A 39 -3.67 3.62 -7.70
CA VAL A 39 -3.27 2.89 -8.93
C VAL A 39 -1.84 2.35 -8.85
N TRP A 40 -0.93 3.07 -8.20
CA TRP A 40 0.45 2.64 -8.00
C TRP A 40 0.56 1.44 -7.06
N VAL A 41 -0.32 1.34 -6.07
CA VAL A 41 -0.42 0.18 -5.18
C VAL A 41 -1.00 -1.01 -5.93
N MET A 42 -2.04 -0.79 -6.73
CA MET A 42 -2.69 -1.84 -7.52
C MET A 42 -1.76 -2.44 -8.58
N ILE A 43 -0.86 -1.64 -9.16
CA ILE A 43 0.17 -2.11 -10.11
C ILE A 43 1.38 -2.68 -9.35
N GLY A 44 1.82 -2.00 -8.29
CA GLY A 44 3.03 -2.37 -7.55
C GLY A 44 2.93 -3.73 -6.85
N LEU A 45 1.77 -4.06 -6.26
CA LEU A 45 1.56 -5.33 -5.56
C LEU A 45 1.73 -6.56 -6.48
N PRO A 46 1.03 -6.69 -7.62
CA PRO A 46 1.23 -7.81 -8.53
C PRO A 46 2.63 -7.81 -9.15
N LEU A 47 3.23 -6.64 -9.38
CA LEU A 47 4.60 -6.54 -9.89
C LEU A 47 5.60 -7.16 -8.88
N VAL A 48 5.47 -6.81 -7.60
CA VAL A 48 6.28 -7.38 -6.50
C VAL A 48 6.08 -8.89 -6.40
N VAL A 49 4.84 -9.36 -6.49
CA VAL A 49 4.52 -10.80 -6.42
C VAL A 49 5.09 -11.55 -7.63
N ALA A 50 5.00 -10.99 -8.84
CA ALA A 50 5.53 -11.61 -10.06
C ALA A 50 7.06 -11.61 -10.10
N LEU A 51 7.69 -10.53 -9.63
CA LEU A 51 9.14 -10.36 -9.67
C LEU A 51 9.87 -10.96 -8.46
N ARG A 52 9.16 -11.48 -7.44
CA ARG A 52 9.77 -12.08 -6.23
C ARG A 52 10.76 -13.21 -6.51
N GLY A 53 10.58 -13.93 -7.63
CA GLY A 53 11.47 -15.03 -8.03
C GLY A 53 12.72 -14.58 -8.77
N ARG A 54 12.69 -13.36 -9.34
CA ARG A 54 13.77 -12.81 -10.16
C ARG A 54 14.62 -11.80 -9.39
N PHE A 55 14.00 -11.08 -8.44
CA PHE A 55 14.64 -10.11 -7.58
C PHE A 55 14.31 -10.42 -6.11
N PRO A 56 15.28 -10.91 -5.31
CA PRO A 56 15.06 -11.15 -3.89
C PRO A 56 14.94 -9.80 -3.17
N LEU A 57 13.70 -9.32 -3.03
CA LEU A 57 13.40 -8.12 -2.27
C LEU A 57 13.78 -8.33 -0.80
N THR A 58 14.47 -7.35 -0.23
CA THR A 58 14.86 -7.39 1.17
C THR A 58 13.62 -7.24 2.06
N ARG A 59 13.65 -7.82 3.27
CA ARG A 59 12.56 -7.66 4.23
C ARG A 59 12.23 -6.19 4.51
N LEU A 60 13.26 -5.36 4.66
CA LEU A 60 13.11 -3.92 4.84
C LEU A 60 12.34 -3.27 3.69
N LEU A 61 12.68 -3.59 2.44
CA LEU A 61 12.02 -3.02 1.27
C LEU A 61 10.54 -3.42 1.20
N CYS A 62 10.20 -4.68 1.48
CA CYS A 62 8.80 -5.11 1.53
C CYS A 62 8.00 -4.34 2.58
N TRP A 63 8.58 -4.13 3.77
CA TRP A 63 7.94 -3.34 4.82
C TRP A 63 7.75 -1.88 4.42
N LEU A 64 8.75 -1.25 3.78
CA LEU A 64 8.63 0.12 3.27
C LEU A 64 7.56 0.26 2.19
N LEU A 65 7.46 -0.72 1.28
CA LEU A 65 6.42 -0.74 0.25
C LEU A 65 5.02 -0.85 0.85
N VAL A 66 4.84 -1.69 1.87
CA VAL A 66 3.56 -1.83 2.58
C VAL A 66 3.20 -0.56 3.32
N PHE A 67 4.16 0.05 4.01
CA PHE A 67 3.94 1.33 4.68
C PHE A 67 3.54 2.43 3.67
N HIS A 68 4.27 2.51 2.55
CA HIS A 68 3.94 3.46 1.48
C HIS A 68 2.55 3.21 0.88
N ALA A 69 2.17 1.95 0.67
CA ALA A 69 0.84 1.59 0.20
C ALA A 69 -0.27 2.05 1.18
N ILE A 70 -0.04 1.88 2.49
CA ILE A 70 -0.97 2.36 3.52
C ILE A 70 -1.09 3.89 3.48
N VAL A 71 0.03 4.61 3.32
CA VAL A 71 0.03 6.07 3.21
C VAL A 71 -0.78 6.53 1.99
N LEU A 72 -0.62 5.89 0.83
CA LEU A 72 -1.40 6.22 -0.38
C LEU A 72 -2.89 5.90 -0.21
N CYS A 73 -3.21 4.74 0.37
CA CYS A 73 -4.60 4.39 0.68
C CYS A 73 -5.21 5.40 1.67
N TYR A 74 -4.40 5.86 2.64
CA TYR A 74 -4.79 6.85 3.62
C TYR A 74 -4.96 8.25 3.02
N GLY A 75 -4.07 8.67 2.13
CA GLY A 75 -4.21 9.93 1.38
C GLY A 75 -5.50 9.92 0.56
N GLY A 76 -5.71 8.86 -0.22
CA GLY A 76 -6.84 8.79 -1.16
C GLY A 76 -8.22 8.73 -0.50
N GLN A 77 -8.33 8.26 0.75
CA GLN A 77 -9.63 8.26 1.47
C GLN A 77 -10.04 9.66 1.95
N TYR A 78 -9.08 10.55 2.23
CA TYR A 78 -9.37 11.89 2.72
C TYR A 78 -9.20 12.92 1.61
N THR A 79 -10.22 13.74 1.40
CA THR A 79 -10.09 14.95 0.60
C THR A 79 -9.11 15.90 1.30
N TYR A 80 -8.24 16.61 0.56
CA TYR A 80 -7.24 17.57 1.08
C TYR A 80 -7.78 18.62 2.08
N THR A 81 -9.09 18.79 2.13
CA THR A 81 -9.82 19.69 3.03
C THR A 81 -10.29 19.05 4.35
N GLU A 82 -10.12 17.73 4.54
CA GLU A 82 -10.69 17.00 5.67
C GLU A 82 -9.71 15.99 6.31
N THR A 83 -8.43 16.00 5.93
CA THR A 83 -7.39 15.17 6.56
C THR A 83 -7.11 15.69 7.99
N PRO A 84 -7.51 14.95 9.06
CA PRO A 84 -7.30 15.41 10.44
C PRO A 84 -5.82 15.46 10.83
N VAL A 85 -4.97 14.78 10.06
CA VAL A 85 -3.50 14.68 10.23
C VAL A 85 -2.78 15.69 9.33
N GLY A 86 -3.50 16.61 8.66
CA GLY A 86 -2.93 17.68 7.83
C GLY A 86 -2.93 19.05 8.52
N GLU A 87 -3.70 19.24 9.59
CA GLU A 87 -3.82 20.51 10.32
C GLU A 87 -2.65 20.72 11.30
N TRP A 88 -1.43 20.81 10.77
CA TRP A 88 -0.23 21.15 11.57
C TRP A 88 0.08 22.65 11.58
N VAL A 89 -0.84 23.51 11.15
CA VAL A 89 -0.78 24.98 11.27
C VAL A 89 -2.18 25.55 11.47
#